data_AF-H0U0C1-F1
#
_entry.id   AF-H0U0C1-F1
#
_cell.length_a   1.000
_cell.length_b   1.000
_cell.length_c   1.000
_cell.angle_alpha   90.00
_cell.angle_beta   90.00
_cell.angle_gamma   90.00
#
_symmetry.space_group_name_H-M   'P 1'
#
loop_
_entity.id
_entity.type
_entity.pdbx_description
1 polymer ?
#
loop_
_entity_poly.entity_id
_entity_poly.type
_entity_poly.pdbx_seq_one_letter_code
_entity_poly.pdbx_strand_id
1 'polypeptide(L)' 'MDTKRDDEFIRNRIKHGKEGAMPAFGVVFSDAQIDEIIKYIRALKPHQG' A
#
# COMPACT_ATOMS: atom_id res chain seq x y z
N MET A 1 -3.51 2.67 -10.98
CA MET A 1 -2.59 3.71 -10.48
C MET A 1 -1.21 3.30 -11.00
N ASP A 2 -0.68 3.98 -12.03
CA ASP A 2 0.62 3.59 -12.63
C ASP A 2 1.79 4.07 -11.77
N THR A 3 1.88 3.53 -10.56
CA THR A 3 3.04 3.76 -9.70
C THR A 3 4.20 2.87 -10.16
N LYS A 4 5.36 3.48 -10.43
CA LYS A 4 6.63 2.79 -10.73
C LYS A 4 7.20 1.99 -9.54
N ARG A 5 6.55 2.06 -8.38
CA ARG A 5 6.93 1.33 -7.17
C ARG A 5 6.43 -0.10 -7.27
N ASP A 6 7.27 -1.06 -6.94
CA ASP A 6 6.90 -2.47 -6.85
C ASP A 6 6.00 -2.74 -5.62
N ASP A 7 5.46 -3.95 -5.55
CA ASP A 7 4.55 -4.37 -4.47
C ASP A 7 5.28 -4.47 -3.12
N GLU A 8 6.57 -4.78 -3.11
CA GLU A 8 7.36 -4.87 -1.88
C GLU A 8 7.54 -3.49 -1.25
N PHE A 9 7.80 -2.46 -2.05
CA PHE A 9 7.84 -1.07 -1.61
C PHE A 9 6.50 -0.66 -1.02
N ILE A 10 5.38 -0.97 -1.69
CA ILE A 10 4.04 -0.63 -1.19
C ILE A 10 3.75 -1.38 0.13
N ARG A 11 4.09 -2.67 0.21
CA ARG A 11 3.99 -3.48 1.42
C ARG A 11 4.78 -2.87 2.57
N ASN A 12 6.04 -2.51 2.35
CA ASN A 12 6.90 -1.92 3.36
C ASN A 12 6.31 -0.60 3.88
N ARG A 13 5.79 0.24 2.98
CA ARG A 13 5.13 1.50 3.32
C ARG A 13 3.83 1.32 4.10
N ILE A 14 3.04 0.30 3.81
CA ILE A 14 1.85 -0.02 4.61
C ILE A 14 2.25 -0.55 5.98
N LYS A 15 3.24 -1.47 6.05
CA LYS A 15 3.67 -2.08 7.31
C LYS A 15 4.32 -1.08 8.26
N HIS A 16 5.26 -0.27 7.77
CA HIS A 16 6.12 0.59 8.58
C HIS A 16 5.74 2.09 8.50
N GLY A 17 4.87 2.46 7.56
CA GLY A 17 4.50 3.85 7.35
C GLY A 17 5.59 4.67 6.66
N LYS A 18 5.53 5.98 6.88
CA LYS A 18 6.56 6.97 6.57
C LYS A 18 6.45 8.06 7.61
N GLU A 19 7.53 8.25 8.36
CA GLU A 19 7.61 9.28 9.39
C GLU A 19 7.13 10.65 8.87
N GLY A 20 6.25 11.29 9.63
CA GLY A 20 5.67 12.59 9.30
C GLY A 20 4.63 12.62 8.15
N ALA A 21 4.32 11.49 7.50
CA ALA A 21 3.38 11.47 6.37
C ALA A 21 2.38 10.32 6.38
N MET A 22 2.76 9.15 6.90
CA MET A 22 1.92 7.95 6.87
C MET A 22 2.16 7.11 8.14
N PRO A 23 1.12 6.81 8.93
CA PRO A 23 1.25 5.91 10.07
C PRO A 23 1.54 4.46 9.61
N ALA A 24 2.13 3.68 10.51
CA ALA A 24 2.37 2.25 10.30
C ALA A 24 1.08 1.45 10.52
N PHE A 25 0.70 0.62 9.55
CA PHE A 25 -0.49 -0.24 9.63
C PHE A 25 -0.15 -1.73 9.81
N GLY A 26 1.14 -2.09 9.95
CA GLY A 26 1.57 -3.48 10.12
C GLY A 26 1.12 -4.15 11.42
N VAL A 27 0.63 -3.37 12.39
CA VAL A 27 0.02 -3.88 13.63
C VAL A 27 -1.51 -3.99 13.56
N VAL A 28 -2.11 -3.36 12.55
CA VAL A 28 -3.57 -3.31 12.35
C VAL A 28 -4.01 -4.39 11.37
N PHE A 29 -3.21 -4.65 10.34
CA PHE A 29 -3.49 -5.64 9.31
C PHE A 29 -2.49 -6.78 9.34
N SER A 30 -2.99 -8.00 9.15
CA SER A 30 -2.13 -9.17 8.87
C SER A 30 -1.47 -9.05 7.49
N ASP A 31 -0.39 -9.82 7.27
CA ASP A 31 0.31 -9.83 5.98
C ASP A 31 -0.62 -10.19 4.80
N ALA A 32 -1.55 -11.14 5.00
CA ALA A 32 -2.53 -11.52 3.99
C ALA A 32 -3.50 -10.37 3.66
N GLN A 33 -3.94 -9.60 4.66
CA GLN A 33 -4.80 -8.44 4.43
C GLN A 33 -4.05 -7.30 3.71
N ILE A 34 -2.76 -7.12 4.01
CA ILE A 34 -1.92 -6.14 3.30
C ILE A 34 -1.79 -6.52 1.82
N ASP A 35 -1.69 -7.82 1.50
CA ASP A 35 -1.67 -8.29 0.12
C ASP A 35 -2.97 -7.98 -0.63
N GLU A 36 -4.12 -8.15 0.02
CA GLU A 36 -5.41 -7.76 -0.57
C GLU A 36 -5.52 -6.24 -0.79
N ILE A 37 -4.99 -5.43 0.13
CA ILE A 37 -4.91 -3.97 -0.04
C ILE A 37 -4.03 -3.61 -1.26
N ILE A 38 -2.88 -4.27 -1.43
CA ILE A 38 -1.99 -4.04 -2.59
C ILE A 38 -2.72 -4.40 -3.88
N LYS A 39 -3.39 -5.55 -3.94
CA LYS A 39 -4.22 -5.95 -5.10
C LYS A 39 -5.29 -4.90 -5.41
N TYR A 40 -5.98 -4.39 -4.38
CA TYR A 40 -6.96 -3.32 -4.53
C TYR A 40 -6.32 -2.06 -5.13
N ILE A 41 -5.20 -1.58 -4.58
CA ILE A 41 -4.46 -0.41 -5.08
C ILE A 41 -4.07 -0.59 -6.56
N ARG A 42 -3.62 -1.78 -6.96
CA ARG A 42 -3.27 -2.09 -8.35
C ARG A 42 -4.49 -2.09 -9.28
N ALA A 43 -5.63 -2.58 -8.80
CA ALA A 43 -6.88 -2.60 -9.54
C ALA A 43 -7.52 -1.21 -9.70
N LEU A 44 -7.16 -0.23 -8.87
CA LEU A 44 -7.63 1.14 -9.01
C LEU A 44 -7.22 1.70 -10.38
N LYS A 45 -8.19 1.98 -11.25
CA LYS A 45 -7.94 2.71 -12.50
C LYS A 45 -7.40 4.11 -12.18
N PRO A 46 -6.53 4.70 -13.02
CA PRO A 46 -6.20 6.11 -12.89
C PRO A 46 -7.51 6.89 -12.92
N HIS A 47 -7.82 7.63 -11.85
CA HIS A 47 -8.92 8.57 -11.88
C HIS A 47 -8.55 9.63 -12.93
N GLN A 48 -9.30 9.70 -14.03
CA GLN A 48 -9.25 10.87 -14.91
C GLN A 48 -9.91 11.99 -14.12
N GLY A 49 -9.09 12.80 -13.45
CA GLY A 49 -9.49 14.06 -12.85
C GLY A 49 -9.21 15.19 -13.83
#